data_AF-A0A7X6Q4F0-F1
#
_entry.id   AF-A0A7X6Q4F0-F1
#
_cell.length_a   1.000
_cell.length_b   1.000
_cell.length_c   1.000
_cell.angle_alpha   90.00
_cell.angle_beta   90.00
_cell.angle_gamma   90.00
#
_symmetry.space_group_name_H-M   'P 1'
#
loop_
_entity.id
_entity.type
_entity.pdbx_description
1 polymer ?
#
loop_
_entity_poly.entity_id
_entity_poly.type
_entity_poly.pdbx_seq_one_letter_code
_entity_poly.pdbx_strand_id
1 'polypeptide(L)'
;MVNNLLRLNTSDFELTIWTRDISRSRRVFKKTIDKRSLKNHQINLSRNIVKLEPFDKTLRFIYGENSPIITLGSNSEFELPSPYFFENTEYHIEWEFFTSIDDAYLTHRNRSINDGFRFSPARDNRPARLSGTIRTGNNIGWMRLPLVYKKLGESHQSQLSFEVLA
;
A
#
# COMPACT_ATOMS: atom_id res chain seq x y z
N MET A 1 3.27 -15.96 11.27
CA MET A 1 3.18 -15.98 9.80
C MET A 1 3.12 -14.53 9.34
N VAL A 2 3.94 -14.15 8.37
CA VAL A 2 3.94 -12.79 7.79
C VAL A 2 3.00 -12.85 6.61
N ASN A 3 1.92 -12.07 6.64
CA ASN A 3 0.92 -12.11 5.59
C ASN A 3 1.24 -11.04 4.54
N ASN A 4 1.59 -11.48 3.33
CA ASN A 4 1.67 -10.57 2.18
C ASN A 4 0.26 -10.05 1.90
N LEU A 5 0.05 -8.76 2.15
CA LEU A 5 -1.27 -8.15 2.00
C LEU A 5 -1.49 -7.67 0.59
N LEU A 6 -0.48 -7.00 0.03
CA LEU A 6 -0.56 -6.32 -1.24
C LEU A 6 0.79 -6.39 -1.95
N ARG A 7 0.76 -6.69 -3.24
CA ARG A 7 1.87 -6.50 -4.16
C ARG A 7 1.35 -5.83 -5.43
N LEU A 8 2.11 -4.84 -5.90
CA LEU A 8 1.80 -3.94 -7.00
C LEU A 8 3.02 -3.84 -7.92
N ASN A 9 2.88 -4.22 -9.18
CA ASN A 9 3.98 -4.11 -10.15
C ASN A 9 3.69 -3.01 -11.16
N THR A 10 4.56 -2.02 -11.23
CA THR A 10 4.55 -0.95 -12.25
C THR A 10 5.58 -1.26 -13.35
N SER A 11 5.89 -0.30 -14.21
CA SER A 11 7.00 -0.36 -15.15
C SER A 11 8.36 -0.06 -14.50
N ASP A 12 8.38 0.62 -13.36
CA ASP A 12 9.60 1.06 -12.69
C ASP A 12 9.96 0.27 -11.41
N PHE A 13 8.95 -0.22 -10.69
CA PHE A 13 9.14 -0.91 -9.42
C PHE A 13 8.05 -1.94 -9.09
N GLU A 14 8.40 -2.88 -8.22
CA GLU A 14 7.48 -3.67 -7.41
C GLU A 14 7.28 -3.00 -6.05
N LEU A 15 6.04 -2.75 -5.67
CA LEU A 15 5.65 -2.34 -4.33
C LEU A 15 5.05 -3.54 -3.61
N THR A 16 5.62 -3.91 -2.45
CA THR A 16 5.08 -4.95 -1.58
C THR A 16 4.73 -4.36 -0.22
N ILE A 17 3.56 -4.72 0.30
CA ILE A 17 3.07 -4.37 1.63
C ILE A 17 2.68 -5.63 2.38
N TRP A 18 3.20 -5.77 3.58
CA TRP A 18 2.90 -6.88 4.46
C TRP A 18 2.75 -6.42 5.90
N THR A 19 2.10 -7.24 6.70
CA THR A 19 2.01 -7.04 8.14
C THR A 19 1.90 -8.40 8.82
N ARG A 20 1.74 -8.36 10.13
CA ARG A 20 1.39 -9.52 10.93
C ARG A 20 -0.08 -9.92 10.67
N ASP A 21 -0.63 -10.77 11.52
CA ASP A 21 -2.01 -11.22 11.40
C ASP A 21 -3.02 -10.07 11.63
N ILE A 22 -3.89 -9.85 10.63
CA ILE A 22 -5.02 -8.89 10.68
C ILE A 22 -6.37 -9.57 10.96
N SER A 23 -6.39 -10.86 11.28
CA SER A 23 -7.63 -11.64 11.50
C SER A 23 -8.49 -11.07 12.62
N ARG A 24 -7.87 -10.52 13.68
CA ARG A 24 -8.59 -9.86 14.77
C ARG A 24 -9.30 -8.60 14.27
N SER A 25 -8.60 -7.70 13.60
CA SER A 25 -9.16 -6.44 13.08
C SER A 25 -10.29 -6.73 12.08
N ARG A 26 -10.10 -7.71 11.19
CA ARG A 26 -11.15 -8.18 10.27
C ARG A 26 -12.41 -8.66 10.99
N ARG A 27 -12.28 -9.47 12.05
CA ARG A 27 -13.43 -9.93 12.84
C ARG A 27 -14.16 -8.77 13.53
N VAL A 28 -13.42 -7.82 14.10
CA VAL A 28 -14.00 -6.65 14.78
C VAL A 28 -14.73 -5.76 13.78
N PHE A 29 -14.10 -5.48 12.63
CA PHE A 29 -14.70 -4.72 11.55
C PHE A 29 -16.00 -5.38 11.05
N LYS A 30 -15.95 -6.70 10.74
CA LYS A 30 -17.14 -7.45 10.30
C LYS A 30 -18.28 -7.36 11.32
N LYS A 31 -18.00 -7.60 12.61
CA LYS A 31 -19.01 -7.46 13.68
C LYS A 31 -19.60 -6.05 13.76
N THR A 32 -18.78 -5.02 13.53
CA THR A 32 -19.20 -3.62 13.57
C THR A 32 -20.10 -3.29 12.39
N ILE A 33 -19.72 -3.71 11.18
CA ILE A 33 -20.54 -3.57 9.97
C ILE A 33 -21.85 -4.34 10.12
N ASP A 34 -21.83 -5.61 10.53
CA ASP A 34 -23.03 -6.43 10.68
C ASP A 34 -24.03 -5.78 11.65
N LYS A 35 -23.55 -5.28 12.81
CA LYS A 35 -24.40 -4.55 13.77
C LYS A 35 -24.99 -3.25 13.22
N ARG A 36 -24.26 -2.55 12.34
CA ARG A 36 -24.72 -1.31 11.74
C ARG A 36 -25.72 -1.58 10.61
N SER A 37 -25.46 -2.58 9.76
CA SER A 37 -26.35 -2.99 8.67
C SER A 37 -27.71 -3.46 9.18
N LEU A 38 -27.76 -4.10 10.35
CA LEU A 38 -29.01 -4.47 11.02
C LEU A 38 -29.82 -3.27 11.52
N LYS A 39 -29.18 -2.09 11.71
CA LYS A 39 -29.83 -0.89 12.23
C LYS A 39 -30.22 0.12 11.14
N ASN A 40 -29.44 0.22 10.07
CA ASN A 40 -29.66 1.17 8.98
C ASN A 40 -29.78 0.42 7.64
N HIS A 41 -30.96 0.49 7.02
CA HIS A 41 -31.36 -0.27 5.81
C HIS A 41 -30.57 0.02 4.51
N GLN A 42 -29.47 0.77 4.56
CA GLN A 42 -28.53 0.93 3.46
C GLN A 42 -27.24 1.53 4.04
N ILE A 43 -26.23 0.70 4.23
CA ILE A 43 -24.87 1.19 4.49
C ILE A 43 -24.09 1.03 3.21
N ASN A 44 -23.66 2.17 2.64
CA ASN A 44 -22.55 2.18 1.71
C ASN A 44 -21.35 1.60 2.44
N LEU A 45 -21.06 0.32 2.20
CA LEU A 45 -19.82 -0.30 2.62
C LEU A 45 -18.70 0.56 2.04
N SER A 46 -17.81 1.08 2.89
CA SER A 46 -16.60 1.77 2.43
C SER A 46 -15.95 0.87 1.39
N ARG A 47 -15.89 1.33 0.14
CA ARG A 47 -15.22 0.60 -0.93
C ARG A 47 -13.75 0.55 -0.53
N ASN A 48 -13.22 -0.66 -0.37
CA ASN A 48 -11.83 -0.86 0.07
C ASN A 48 -10.89 -0.51 -1.09
N ILE A 49 -10.65 0.78 -1.31
CA ILE A 49 -9.94 1.26 -2.50
C ILE A 49 -8.46 1.49 -2.19
N VAL A 50 -7.61 1.03 -3.11
CA VAL A 50 -6.20 1.42 -3.21
C VAL A 50 -6.02 2.23 -4.49
N LYS A 51 -5.28 3.32 -4.41
CA LYS A 51 -4.97 4.17 -5.56
C LYS A 51 -3.46 4.24 -5.78
N LEU A 52 -3.04 4.21 -7.03
CA LEU A 52 -1.66 4.44 -7.46
C LEU A 52 -1.63 5.49 -8.57
N GLU A 53 -0.94 6.60 -8.31
CA GLU A 53 -0.80 7.71 -9.26
C GLU A 53 0.69 7.95 -9.56
N PRO A 54 1.09 8.37 -10.77
CA PRO A 54 0.27 8.31 -11.98
C PRO A 54 -0.12 6.87 -12.31
N PHE A 55 -1.16 6.71 -13.14
CA PHE A 55 -1.58 5.41 -13.61
C PHE A 55 -0.48 4.76 -14.48
N ASP A 56 -0.23 3.46 -14.26
CA ASP A 56 0.69 2.65 -15.05
C ASP A 56 -0.09 1.55 -15.80
N LYS A 57 0.12 1.45 -17.12
CA LYS A 57 -0.54 0.46 -17.98
C LYS A 57 -0.12 -0.98 -17.70
N THR A 58 1.06 -1.18 -17.10
CA THR A 58 1.55 -2.51 -16.75
C THR A 58 1.18 -2.91 -15.32
N LEU A 59 0.31 -2.15 -14.66
CA LEU A 59 -0.04 -2.35 -13.27
C LEU A 59 -0.63 -3.74 -13.02
N ARG A 60 0.07 -4.54 -12.22
CA ARG A 60 -0.44 -5.84 -11.73
C ARG A 60 -0.64 -5.78 -10.23
N PHE A 61 -1.81 -6.20 -9.80
CA PHE A 61 -2.23 -6.20 -8.41
C PHE A 61 -2.29 -7.63 -7.88
N ILE A 62 -1.80 -7.89 -6.68
CA ILE A 62 -1.86 -9.21 -6.01
C ILE A 62 -2.17 -8.96 -4.53
N TYR A 63 -3.13 -9.69 -3.96
CA TYR A 63 -3.46 -9.56 -2.53
C TYR A 63 -3.70 -10.91 -1.88
N GLY A 64 -3.30 -11.05 -0.61
CA GLY A 64 -3.43 -12.29 0.17
C GLY A 64 -2.46 -13.41 -0.24
N GLU A 65 -2.31 -14.42 0.61
CA GLU A 65 -1.32 -15.50 0.44
C GLU A 65 -1.63 -16.49 -0.70
N ASN A 66 -2.84 -16.50 -1.26
CA ASN A 66 -3.31 -17.56 -2.19
C ASN A 66 -4.12 -17.05 -3.41
N SER A 67 -4.02 -15.77 -3.81
CA SER A 67 -4.88 -15.26 -4.89
C SER A 67 -4.11 -14.68 -6.08
N PRO A 68 -4.19 -15.30 -7.27
CA PRO A 68 -3.91 -14.59 -8.51
C PRO A 68 -5.16 -13.81 -8.89
N ILE A 69 -5.21 -12.51 -8.57
CA ILE A 69 -6.25 -11.62 -9.10
C ILE A 69 -5.56 -10.44 -9.76
N ILE A 70 -5.27 -10.63 -11.05
CA ILE A 70 -4.65 -9.65 -11.92
C ILE A 70 -5.74 -8.70 -12.39
N THR A 71 -5.78 -7.48 -11.85
CA THR A 71 -6.54 -6.40 -12.48
C THR A 71 -5.56 -5.57 -13.33
N LEU A 72 -5.60 -5.77 -14.65
CA LEU A 72 -5.05 -4.81 -15.60
C LEU A 72 -6.05 -3.65 -15.66
N GLY A 73 -5.85 -2.64 -14.83
CA GLY A 73 -6.71 -1.45 -14.85
C GLY A 73 -6.36 -0.56 -16.04
N SER A 74 -7.32 0.21 -16.55
CA SER A 74 -7.06 1.46 -17.31
C SER A 74 -6.97 2.68 -16.39
N ASN A 75 -7.15 2.47 -15.08
CA ASN A 75 -7.38 3.50 -14.07
C ASN A 75 -6.43 3.32 -12.89
N SER A 76 -6.14 4.41 -12.18
CA SER A 76 -5.29 4.48 -10.99
C SER A 76 -5.93 3.90 -9.71
N GLU A 77 -7.17 3.41 -9.76
CA GLU A 77 -7.93 2.97 -8.57
C GLU A 77 -8.34 1.50 -8.65
N PHE A 78 -8.19 0.79 -7.52
CA PHE A 78 -8.41 -0.64 -7.40
C PHE A 78 -9.26 -0.94 -6.18
N GLU A 79 -10.36 -1.65 -6.37
CA GLU A 79 -11.20 -2.12 -5.26
C GLU A 79 -10.72 -3.49 -4.78
N LEU A 80 -10.43 -3.59 -3.49
CA LEU A 80 -10.08 -4.81 -2.79
C LEU A 80 -11.36 -5.57 -2.39
N PRO A 81 -11.38 -6.92 -2.50
CA PRO A 81 -12.56 -7.71 -2.15
C PRO A 81 -12.81 -7.78 -0.63
N SER A 82 -11.84 -7.36 0.17
CA SER A 82 -11.94 -7.27 1.62
C SER A 82 -11.03 -6.17 2.16
N PRO A 83 -11.20 -5.74 3.42
CA PRO A 83 -10.28 -4.78 4.01
C PRO A 83 -8.94 -5.40 4.43
N TYR A 84 -7.87 -4.65 4.20
CA TYR A 84 -6.48 -5.03 4.53
C TYR A 84 -5.78 -4.01 5.43
N PHE A 85 -6.26 -2.75 5.45
CA PHE A 85 -5.63 -1.64 6.16
C PHE A 85 -6.49 -1.21 7.35
N PHE A 86 -5.92 -1.29 8.56
CA PHE A 86 -6.60 -1.06 9.81
C PHE A 86 -5.78 -0.15 10.71
N GLU A 87 -6.47 0.55 11.60
CA GLU A 87 -5.86 1.30 12.69
C GLU A 87 -5.03 0.37 13.60
N ASN A 88 -4.15 0.96 14.40
CA ASN A 88 -3.31 0.27 15.37
C ASN A 88 -2.52 -0.92 14.79
N THR A 89 -2.17 -0.83 13.50
CA THR A 89 -1.45 -1.87 12.76
C THR A 89 -0.16 -1.29 12.18
N GLU A 90 0.93 -2.06 12.30
CA GLU A 90 2.22 -1.73 11.69
C GLU A 90 2.32 -2.42 10.34
N TYR A 91 2.44 -1.66 9.26
CA TYR A 91 2.66 -2.15 7.91
C TYR A 91 4.13 -2.00 7.53
N HIS A 92 4.72 -3.07 7.02
CA HIS A 92 6.00 -3.00 6.33
C HIS A 92 5.74 -2.75 4.85
N ILE A 93 6.52 -1.86 4.27
CA ILE A 93 6.35 -1.42 2.88
C ILE A 93 7.73 -1.40 2.23
N GLU A 94 7.82 -1.95 1.03
CA GLU A 94 9.03 -1.93 0.20
C GLU A 94 8.67 -1.59 -1.24
N TRP A 95 9.40 -0.63 -1.81
CA TRP A 95 9.52 -0.43 -3.24
C TRP A 95 10.86 -1.03 -3.68
N GLU A 96 10.81 -2.02 -4.57
CA GLU A 96 11.99 -2.60 -5.22
C GLU A 96 12.02 -2.15 -6.69
N PHE A 97 13.06 -1.42 -7.07
CA PHE A 97 13.16 -0.81 -8.39
C PHE A 97 13.79 -1.77 -9.40
N PHE A 98 13.16 -1.93 -10.57
CA PHE A 98 13.61 -2.85 -11.61
C PHE A 98 14.84 -2.36 -12.37
N THR A 99 15.18 -1.09 -12.20
CA THR A 99 16.35 -0.45 -12.82
C THR A 99 17.17 0.26 -11.75
N SER A 100 18.44 0.54 -12.06
CA SER A 100 19.27 1.35 -11.17
C SER A 100 18.70 2.76 -11.06
N ILE A 101 18.56 3.24 -9.83
CA ILE A 101 18.12 4.59 -9.49
C ILE A 101 19.12 5.23 -8.53
N ASP A 102 19.24 6.55 -8.57
CA ASP A 102 20.23 7.29 -7.79
C ASP A 102 19.79 7.48 -6.34
N ASP A 103 18.48 7.69 -6.12
CA ASP A 103 17.90 7.99 -4.82
C ASP A 103 16.38 7.74 -4.83
N ALA A 104 15.80 7.47 -3.66
CA ALA A 104 14.35 7.41 -3.45
C ALA A 104 13.96 7.77 -2.02
N TYR A 105 12.84 8.49 -1.86
CA TYR A 105 12.35 8.89 -0.54
C TYR A 105 10.86 9.24 -0.57
N LEU A 106 10.24 9.29 0.60
CA LEU A 106 8.88 9.79 0.76
C LEU A 106 8.87 11.30 1.04
N THR A 107 7.86 12.00 0.51
CA THR A 107 7.58 13.43 0.76
C THR A 107 6.29 13.63 1.55
N HIS A 108 5.99 12.73 2.47
CA HIS A 108 4.77 12.80 3.27
C HIS A 108 4.80 14.01 4.22
N ARG A 109 3.63 14.64 4.45
CA ARG A 109 3.50 15.81 5.34
C ARG A 109 3.91 15.53 6.79
N ASN A 110 3.73 14.29 7.25
CA ASN A 110 4.21 13.86 8.56
C ASN A 110 5.64 13.34 8.42
N ARG A 111 6.59 14.09 8.97
CA ARG A 111 8.02 13.76 8.97
C ARG A 111 8.32 12.39 9.58
N SER A 112 7.57 11.95 10.59
CA SER A 112 7.81 10.65 11.21
C SER A 112 7.58 9.48 10.24
N ILE A 113 6.71 9.67 9.23
CA ILE A 113 6.53 8.69 8.16
C ILE A 113 7.77 8.69 7.27
N ASN A 114 8.25 9.85 6.83
CA ASN A 114 9.44 9.94 5.97
C ASN A 114 10.67 9.32 6.63
N ASP A 115 10.91 9.64 7.91
CA ASP A 115 12.07 9.18 8.67
C ASP A 115 12.06 7.65 8.89
N GLY A 116 10.89 7.02 8.75
CA GLY A 116 10.69 5.58 8.85
C GLY A 116 11.10 4.78 7.61
N PHE A 117 11.48 5.45 6.51
CA PHE A 117 11.91 4.82 5.28
C PHE A 117 13.40 5.03 5.00
N ARG A 118 14.03 4.02 4.44
CA ARG A 118 15.46 4.00 4.11
C ARG A 118 15.66 3.51 2.68
N PHE A 119 16.34 4.35 1.90
CA PHE A 119 16.82 3.96 0.58
C PHE A 119 18.08 3.13 0.71
N SER A 120 18.15 2.05 -0.07
CA SER A 120 19.34 1.24 -0.26
C SER A 120 19.60 1.16 -1.77
N PRO A 121 20.73 1.69 -2.27
CA PRO A 121 21.05 1.63 -3.69
C PRO A 121 21.31 0.18 -4.13
N ALA A 122 21.24 -0.06 -5.44
CA ALA A 122 21.56 -1.35 -6.02
C ALA A 122 23.01 -1.75 -5.67
N ARG A 123 23.20 -3.00 -5.26
CA ARG A 123 24.51 -3.57 -4.93
C ARG A 123 24.55 -5.04 -5.34
N ASP A 124 25.64 -5.44 -6.00
CA ASP A 124 25.83 -6.79 -6.52
C ASP A 124 24.59 -7.26 -7.31
N ASN A 125 24.00 -8.39 -6.91
CA ASN A 125 22.79 -8.97 -7.51
C ASN A 125 21.49 -8.55 -6.80
N ARG A 126 21.50 -7.41 -6.08
CA ARG A 126 20.32 -6.87 -5.39
C ARG A 126 19.88 -5.54 -6.01
N PRO A 127 18.60 -5.42 -6.42
CA PRO A 127 18.05 -4.17 -6.92
C PRO A 127 18.01 -3.09 -5.84
N ALA A 128 17.94 -1.84 -6.29
CA ALA A 128 17.73 -0.69 -5.42
C ALA A 128 16.35 -0.79 -4.74
N ARG A 129 16.24 -0.34 -3.50
CA ARG A 129 14.99 -0.43 -2.73
C ARG A 129 14.78 0.76 -1.80
N LEU A 130 13.53 1.14 -1.61
CA LEU A 130 13.09 2.00 -0.51
C LEU A 130 12.20 1.16 0.40
N SER A 131 12.59 0.97 1.66
CA SER A 131 11.81 0.16 2.59
C SER A 131 11.64 0.85 3.94
N GLY A 132 10.54 0.54 4.61
CA GLY A 132 10.19 1.17 5.88
C GLY A 132 8.97 0.56 6.52
N THR A 133 8.54 1.18 7.62
CA THR A 133 7.33 0.79 8.34
C THR A 133 6.42 1.97 8.58
N ILE A 134 5.12 1.71 8.63
CA ILE A 134 4.10 2.68 8.98
C ILE A 134 3.26 2.12 10.10
N ARG A 135 3.19 2.84 11.21
CA ARG A 135 2.22 2.58 12.28
C ARG A 135 1.03 3.49 12.06
N THR A 136 -0.12 2.90 11.77
CA THR A 136 -1.36 3.67 11.56
C THR A 136 -1.81 4.37 12.84
N GLY A 137 -1.60 3.77 14.02
CA GLY A 137 -2.12 4.30 15.28
C GLY A 137 -3.63 4.52 15.17
N ASN A 138 -4.16 5.61 15.73
CA ASN A 138 -5.58 5.96 15.59
C ASN A 138 -5.88 6.79 14.32
N ASN A 139 -5.00 6.79 13.31
CA ASN A 139 -5.18 7.56 12.08
C ASN A 139 -6.06 6.80 11.09
N ILE A 140 -7.38 6.90 11.28
CA ILE A 140 -8.41 6.36 10.38
C ILE A 140 -8.57 7.28 9.16
N GLY A 141 -8.90 6.69 8.01
CA GLY A 141 -9.14 7.39 6.74
C GLY A 141 -7.98 7.25 5.75
N TRP A 142 -7.88 8.17 4.80
CA TRP A 142 -6.93 8.06 3.69
C TRP A 142 -5.47 8.26 4.12
N MET A 143 -4.68 7.19 4.06
CA MET A 143 -3.22 7.23 4.06
C MET A 143 -2.73 7.50 2.64
N ARG A 144 -1.71 8.36 2.51
CA ARG A 144 -1.05 8.68 1.24
C ARG A 144 0.44 8.58 1.42
N LEU A 145 1.14 7.91 0.51
CA LEU A 145 2.59 7.76 0.50
C LEU A 145 3.12 8.32 -0.82
N PRO A 146 3.44 9.63 -0.86
CA PRO A 146 4.06 10.24 -2.02
C PRO A 146 5.54 9.83 -2.07
N LEU A 147 5.87 9.03 -3.07
CA LEU A 147 7.21 8.56 -3.43
C LEU A 147 7.83 9.53 -4.44
N VAL A 148 9.10 9.88 -4.21
CA VAL A 148 9.98 10.50 -5.19
C VAL A 148 11.17 9.56 -5.43
N TYR A 149 11.54 9.35 -6.68
CA TYR A 149 12.74 8.58 -7.04
C TYR A 149 13.46 9.21 -8.23
N LYS A 150 14.79 9.04 -8.28
CA LYS A 150 15.65 9.61 -9.33
C LYS A 150 16.16 8.54 -10.28
N LYS A 151 15.76 8.60 -11.54
CA LYS A 151 16.15 7.64 -12.58
C LYS A 151 16.78 8.40 -13.73
N LEU A 152 18.00 8.03 -14.12
CA LEU A 152 18.76 8.70 -15.19
C LEU A 152 18.91 10.23 -14.97
N GLY A 153 19.10 10.65 -13.71
CA GLY A 153 19.18 12.06 -13.35
C GLY A 153 17.84 12.82 -13.32
N GLU A 154 16.73 12.22 -13.74
CA GLU A 154 15.39 12.82 -13.71
C GLU A 154 14.62 12.39 -12.46
N SER A 155 13.85 13.33 -11.90
CA SER A 155 13.00 13.07 -10.73
C SER A 155 11.60 12.63 -11.16
N HIS A 156 11.21 11.43 -10.74
CA HIS A 156 9.90 10.84 -10.95
C HIS A 156 9.11 10.83 -9.65
N GLN A 157 7.78 10.84 -9.76
CA GLN A 157 6.88 10.84 -8.62
C GLN A 157 5.84 9.74 -8.78
N SER A 158 5.49 9.10 -7.67
CA SER A 158 4.34 8.21 -7.57
C SER A 158 3.66 8.41 -6.21
N GLN A 159 2.37 8.09 -6.11
CA GLN A 159 1.61 8.19 -4.87
C GLN A 159 0.76 6.93 -4.70
N LEU A 160 1.05 6.18 -3.64
CA LEU A 160 0.15 5.14 -3.14
C LEU A 160 -0.84 5.77 -2.16
N SER A 161 -2.14 5.49 -2.33
CA SER A 161 -3.17 5.85 -1.36
C SER A 161 -4.03 4.66 -0.98
N PHE A 162 -4.39 4.52 0.29
CA PHE A 162 -5.31 3.49 0.76
C PHE A 162 -6.09 3.97 1.99
N GLU A 163 -7.28 3.41 2.19
CA GLU A 163 -8.12 3.74 3.35
C GLU A 163 -7.76 2.86 4.56
N VAL A 164 -7.48 3.50 5.70
CA VAL A 164 -7.27 2.85 7.00
C VAL A 164 -8.61 2.79 7.74
N LEU A 165 -9.05 1.59 8.13
CA LEU A 165 -10.33 1.37 8.80
C LEU A 165 -10.18 1.16 10.31
N ALA A 166 -11.26 1.44 11.04
CA ALA A 166 -11.41 1.12 12.47
C ALA A 166 -11.80 -0.36 12.69
#